data_AF-G1PZ96-F1
#
_entry.id   AF-G1PZ96-F1
#
_cell.length_a   1.000
_cell.length_b   1.000
_cell.length_c   1.000
_cell.angle_alpha   90.00
_cell.angle_beta   90.00
_cell.angle_gamma   90.00
#
_symmetry.space_group_name_H-M   'P 1'
#
loop_
_entity.id
_entity.type
_entity.pdbx_description
1 polymer ?
#
loop_
_entity_poly.entity_id
_entity_poly.type
_entity_poly.pdbx_seq_one_letter_code
_entity_poly.pdbx_strand_id
1 'polypeptide(L)' 'DKVWTIVSHDLQMQTTVVGYTPEKYSVTQLVYSASMDQISAITSSAEHCEQYISYFCKMSRLLNTP' A
#
# COMPACT_ATOMS: atom_id res chain seq x y z
N ASP A 1 -26.66 2.20 -0.85
CA ASP A 1 -25.79 1.43 0.05
C ASP A 1 -24.49 1.07 -0.65
N LYS A 2 -23.35 1.18 0.05
CA LYS A 2 -22.04 0.83 -0.50
C LYS A 2 -21.60 -0.50 0.12
N VAL A 3 -21.37 -1.51 -0.72
CA VAL A 3 -20.84 -2.80 -0.30
C VAL A 3 -19.37 -2.86 -0.69
N TRP A 4 -18.53 -3.35 0.22
CA TRP A 4 -17.09 -3.40 0.05
C TRP A 4 -16.60 -4.84 0.01
N THR A 5 -15.72 -5.13 -0.94
CA THR A 5 -14.88 -6.32 -0.94
C THR A 5 -13.52 -5.94 -0.39
N ILE A 6 -13.10 -6.55 0.71
CA ILE A 6 -11.81 -6.28 1.36
C ILE A 6 -10.81 -7.36 0.96
N VAL A 7 -9.67 -6.97 0.37
CA VAL A 7 -8.54 -7.85 0.08
C VAL A 7 -7.41 -7.53 1.05
N SER A 8 -7.04 -8.50 1.88
CA SER A 8 -6.01 -8.32 2.91
C SER A 8 -4.61 -8.51 2.34
N HIS A 9 -3.60 -7.94 3.00
CA HIS A 9 -2.18 -8.13 2.69
C HIS A 9 -1.38 -8.61 3.90
N ASP A 10 -0.15 -9.05 3.66
CA ASP A 10 0.77 -9.63 4.65
C ASP A 10 1.55 -8.60 5.50
N LEU A 11 1.54 -7.31 5.12
CA LEU A 11 2.23 -6.28 5.89
C LEU A 11 1.73 -6.21 7.33
N GLN A 12 2.66 -6.31 8.28
CA GLN A 12 2.39 -6.12 9.69
C GLN A 12 2.01 -4.67 10.01
N MET A 13 1.46 -4.43 11.22
CA MET A 13 1.01 -3.10 11.65
C MET A 13 2.05 -1.98 11.46
N GLN A 14 3.35 -2.29 11.54
CA GLN A 14 4.42 -1.33 11.32
C GLN A 14 5.63 -2.00 10.68
N THR A 15 6.18 -1.35 9.65
CA THR A 15 7.44 -1.76 9.02
C THR A 15 8.44 -0.62 9.12
N THR A 16 9.61 -0.89 9.69
CA THR A 16 10.69 0.10 9.80
C THR A 16 11.29 0.34 8.43
N VAL A 17 11.35 1.61 8.02
CA VAL A 17 12.02 2.04 6.80
C VAL A 17 13.40 2.62 7.10
N VAL A 18 14.34 2.43 6.19
CA VAL A 18 15.63 3.12 6.21
C VAL A 18 15.50 4.51 5.56
N GLY A 19 16.31 5.46 6.03
CA GLY A 19 16.40 6.80 5.43
C GLY A 19 16.80 6.73 3.95
N TYR A 20 16.33 7.70 3.18
CA TYR A 20 16.55 7.79 1.73
C TYR A 20 17.90 8.47 1.40
N THR A 21 18.71 7.79 0.60
CA THR A 21 19.81 8.36 -0.20
C THR A 21 19.65 7.87 -1.65
N PRO A 22 20.28 8.51 -2.65
CA PRO A 22 20.20 8.04 -4.05
C PRO A 22 20.60 6.57 -4.22
N GLU A 23 21.49 6.06 -3.37
CA GLU A 23 21.99 4.69 -3.37
C GLU A 23 21.19 3.75 -2.45
N LYS A 24 20.34 4.28 -1.56
CA LYS A 24 19.64 3.50 -0.53
C LYS A 24 18.23 4.00 -0.29
N TYR A 25 17.25 3.17 -0.62
CA TYR A 25 15.83 3.45 -0.36
C TYR A 25 15.11 2.22 0.16
N SER A 26 13.97 2.45 0.83
CA SER A 26 13.11 1.37 1.30
C SER A 26 12.09 1.02 0.23
N VAL A 27 12.02 -0.26 -0.14
CA VAL A 27 10.94 -0.82 -0.96
C VAL A 27 10.12 -1.74 -0.09
N THR A 28 8.81 -1.55 -0.09
CA THR A 28 7.86 -2.46 0.57
C THR A 28 6.99 -3.08 -0.49
N GLN A 29 7.02 -4.41 -0.58
CA GLN A 29 6.11 -5.17 -1.42
C GLN A 29 4.98 -5.69 -0.55
N LEU A 30 3.74 -5.48 -1.00
CA LEU A 30 2.54 -6.03 -0.35
C LEU A 30 2.17 -7.33 -1.03
N VAL A 31 2.10 -8.42 -0.26
CA VAL A 31 1.56 -9.69 -0.75
C VAL A 31 0.12 -9.80 -0.28
N TYR A 32 -0.80 -9.73 -1.24
CA TYR A 32 -2.22 -9.86 -0.96
C TYR A 32 -2.65 -11.32 -0.83
N SER A 33 -3.74 -11.56 -0.11
CA SER A 33 -4.37 -12.88 0.06
C SER A 33 -5.09 -13.39 -1.21
N ALA A 34 -4.73 -12.88 -2.39
CA ALA A 34 -5.32 -13.19 -3.68
C ALA A 34 -4.24 -13.08 -4.77
N SER A 35 -4.37 -13.86 -5.86
CA SER A 35 -3.48 -13.72 -7.01
C SER A 35 -3.72 -12.40 -7.75
N MET A 36 -2.75 -11.96 -8.55
CA MET A 36 -2.91 -10.75 -9.36
C MET A 36 -4.07 -10.87 -10.37
N ASP A 37 -4.32 -12.07 -10.90
CA ASP A 37 -5.47 -12.32 -11.80
C ASP A 37 -6.80 -12.14 -11.05
N GLN A 38 -6.88 -12.61 -9.80
CA GLN A 38 -8.05 -12.42 -8.94
C GLN A 38 -8.24 -10.95 -8.57
N ILE A 39 -7.17 -10.23 -8.22
CA ILE A 39 -7.22 -8.80 -7.92
C ILE A 39 -7.67 -8.01 -9.15
N SER A 40 -7.18 -8.36 -10.34
CA SER A 40 -7.61 -7.76 -11.61
C SER A 40 -9.11 -7.96 -11.85
N ALA A 41 -9.63 -9.16 -11.62
CA ALA A 41 -11.07 -9.44 -11.72
C ALA A 41 -11.92 -8.66 -10.69
N ILE A 42 -11.44 -8.52 -9.45
CA ILE A 42 -12.12 -7.75 -8.39
C ILE A 42 -12.13 -6.27 -8.75
N THR A 43 -10.98 -5.69 -9.09
CA THR A 43 -10.86 -4.26 -9.39
C THR A 43 -11.59 -3.84 -10.66
N SER A 44 -11.62 -4.70 -11.69
CA SER A 44 -12.37 -4.43 -12.94
C SER A 44 -13.89 -4.54 -12.79
N SER A 45 -14.38 -5.25 -11.78
CA SER A 45 -15.82 -5.37 -11.49
C SER A 45 -16.33 -4.34 -10.49
N ALA A 46 -15.44 -3.59 -9.84
CA ALA A 46 -15.78 -2.57 -8.85
C ALA A 46 -15.89 -1.18 -9.50
N GLU A 47 -16.93 -0.43 -9.14
CA GLU A 47 -17.06 0.99 -9.55
C GLU A 47 -15.98 1.88 -8.90
N HIS A 48 -15.53 1.51 -7.70
CA HIS A 48 -14.56 2.29 -6.94
C HIS A 48 -13.64 1.37 -6.11
N CYS A 49 -12.34 1.66 -6.14
CA CYS A 49 -11.32 0.96 -5.37
C CYS A 49 -10.53 1.99 -4.54
N GLU A 50 -10.21 1.65 -3.28
CA GLU A 50 -9.40 2.48 -2.40
C GLU A 50 -8.38 1.65 -1.60
N GLN A 51 -7.24 2.26 -1.28
CA GLN A 51 -6.21 1.72 -0.40
C GLN A 51 -5.63 2.84 0.47
N TYR A 52 -5.33 2.53 1.73
CA TYR A 52 -4.72 3.46 2.68
C TYR A 52 -3.32 3.01 3.08
N ILE A 53 -2.37 3.95 3.09
CA ILE A 53 -1.00 3.76 3.57
C ILE A 53 -0.70 4.85 4.59
N SER A 54 -0.21 4.47 5.77
CA SER A 54 0.20 5.40 6.83
C SER A 54 1.72 5.42 6.96
N TYR A 55 2.30 6.62 7.04
CA TYR A 55 3.75 6.82 7.19
C TYR A 55 4.06 7.56 8.48
N PHE A 56 4.67 6.87 9.43
CA PHE A 56 5.12 7.44 10.70
C PHE A 56 6.61 7.75 10.63
N CYS A 57 6.97 9.01 10.87
CA CYS A 57 8.36 9.45 10.74
C CYS A 57 8.70 10.63 11.63
N LYS A 58 10.01 10.92 11.75
CA LYS A 58 10.56 12.12 12.37
C LYS A 58 11.52 12.78 11.39
N MET A 59 11.27 14.04 11.03
CA MET A 59 12.10 14.82 10.10
C MET A 59 12.30 14.16 8.71
N SER A 60 11.36 13.31 8.29
CA SER A 60 11.32 12.73 6.94
C SER A 60 10.02 13.15 6.26
N ARG A 61 10.06 13.45 4.96
CA ARG A 61 8.86 13.77 4.18
C ARG A 61 8.50 12.57 3.33
N LEU A 62 7.23 12.16 3.33
CA LEU A 62 6.74 11.09 2.46
C LEU A 62 6.55 11.59 1.02
N LEU A 63 5.92 12.75 0.87
CA LEU A 63 5.59 13.37 -0.40
C LEU A 63 6.30 14.72 -0.50
N ASN A 64 6.81 15.04 -1.69
CA ASN A 64 7.52 16.30 -1.97
C ASN A 64 6.57 17.41 -2.45
N THR A 65 5.27 17.33 -2.16
CA THR A 65 4.33 18.39 -2.54
C THR A 65 4.60 19.68 -1.74
N PRO A 66 4.42 20.88 -2.35
CA PRO A 66 4.51 22.17 -1.66
C PRO A 66 3.63 22.26 -0.41
#